data_AF-A0A7W0HV02-F1
#
_entry.id   AF-A0A7W0HV02-F1
#
_cell.length_a   1.000
_cell.length_b   1.000
_cell.length_c   1.000
_cell.angle_alpha   90.00
_cell.angle_beta   90.00
_cell.angle_gamma   90.00
#
_symmetry.space_group_name_H-M   'P 1'
#
loop_
_entity.id
_entity.type
_entity.pdbx_description
1 polymer ?
#
loop_
_entity_poly.entity_id
_entity_poly.type
_entity_poly.pdbx_seq_one_letter_code
_entity_poly.pdbx_strand_id
1 'polypeptide(L)'
;MTRPGPIVPALALLSVALLTGCSAPSTEDGGCPLATEDLDKETSLRWQLREKHDSYPLETTESIKAMVCLYTAADAPQQGDDPLTMRTDLVEGPEVDTVRKSFEQTCAGNAGRVREVSRAQVCDKNGSVVDGLIAMGDRAVNVYWVNADMAIAVKLTPSFERIVAMMAGNRG
;
A
#
# COMPACT_ATOMS: atom_id res chain seq x y z
N MET A 1 47.76 64.80 17.39
CA MET A 1 46.76 64.30 18.35
C MET A 1 46.84 62.79 18.32
N THR A 2 47.57 62.20 19.28
CA THR A 2 47.02 61.48 20.45
C THR A 2 46.34 60.14 20.11
N ARG A 3 47.12 59.09 20.38
CA ARG A 3 46.81 57.86 21.13
C ARG A 3 45.94 56.74 20.51
N PRO A 4 46.24 55.49 20.95
CA PRO A 4 45.80 54.22 20.37
C PRO A 4 44.44 53.74 20.92
N GLY A 5 43.84 52.75 20.26
CA GLY A 5 42.62 52.06 20.71
C GLY A 5 42.54 50.62 20.14
N PRO A 6 41.76 49.72 20.77
CA PRO A 6 42.22 48.41 21.25
C PRO A 6 41.71 47.20 20.42
N ILE A 7 42.35 46.01 20.48
CA ILE A 7 42.04 44.84 21.37
C ILE A 7 40.51 44.53 21.37
N VAL A 8 39.96 43.36 21.05
CA VAL A 8 40.10 42.00 21.62
C VAL A 8 39.27 41.01 20.75
N PRO A 9 39.65 39.72 20.68
CA PRO A 9 38.94 38.59 20.03
C PRO A 9 37.75 38.03 20.83
N ALA A 10 36.84 37.33 20.15
CA ALA A 10 35.91 36.36 20.75
C ALA A 10 35.57 35.35 19.62
N LEU A 11 35.99 34.08 19.62
CA LEU A 11 35.86 33.04 20.65
C LEU A 11 34.42 32.96 21.14
N ALA A 12 33.66 32.02 20.57
CA ALA A 12 33.01 30.95 21.35
C ALA A 12 31.85 30.31 20.58
N LEU A 13 32.01 28.99 20.40
CA LEU A 13 31.00 27.97 20.69
C LEU A 13 29.78 27.92 19.72
N LEU A 14 29.22 26.76 19.39
CA LEU A 14 28.98 25.59 20.21
C LEU A 14 28.59 24.46 19.24
N SER A 15 29.37 23.38 19.19
CA SER A 15 28.88 22.12 18.64
C SER A 15 27.89 21.53 19.65
N VAL A 16 26.60 21.50 19.29
CA VAL A 16 25.59 20.73 20.02
C VAL A 16 24.90 19.79 19.05
N ALA A 17 25.21 18.51 19.29
CA ALA A 17 24.36 17.32 19.26
C ALA A 17 23.24 17.18 18.22
N LEU A 18 23.30 16.01 17.59
CA LEU A 18 22.23 15.33 16.89
C LEU A 18 20.89 15.44 17.63
N LEU A 19 19.89 15.98 16.95
CA LEU A 19 18.53 15.51 17.07
C LEU A 19 18.16 14.83 15.77
N THR A 20 18.25 13.52 15.84
CA THR A 20 17.46 12.52 15.13
C THR A 20 16.08 13.07 14.75
N GLY A 21 15.97 13.65 13.57
CA GLY A 21 14.72 13.76 12.85
C GLY A 21 14.47 12.45 12.11
N CYS A 22 14.15 11.40 12.85
CA CYS A 22 13.35 10.30 12.29
C CYS A 22 11.98 10.90 11.96
N SER A 23 11.81 11.35 10.73
CA SER A 23 10.49 11.37 10.10
C SER A 23 10.57 10.35 8.98
N ALA A 24 9.70 9.35 9.11
CA ALA A 24 9.54 8.19 8.26
C ALA A 24 9.55 8.55 6.76
N PRO A 25 9.84 7.60 5.85
CA PRO A 25 9.50 7.77 4.44
C PRO A 25 8.01 8.07 4.35
N SER A 26 7.66 9.32 4.12
CA SER A 26 6.29 9.75 3.89
C SER A 26 5.83 9.04 2.61
N THR A 27 4.83 8.18 2.75
CA THR A 27 4.00 7.72 1.62
C THR A 27 3.38 8.96 0.98
N GLU A 28 4.02 9.53 -0.05
CA GLU A 28 3.56 10.74 -0.75
C GLU A 28 2.34 10.49 -1.65
N ASP A 29 1.33 9.77 -1.13
CA ASP A 29 0.01 9.62 -1.75
C ASP A 29 -1.11 9.67 -0.69
N GLY A 30 -1.10 10.71 0.15
CA GLY A 30 -2.32 11.24 0.79
C GLY A 30 -3.21 10.27 1.58
N GLY A 31 -2.63 9.22 2.19
CA GLY A 31 -3.32 8.22 3.02
C GLY A 31 -3.43 6.82 2.41
N CYS A 32 -3.16 6.67 1.11
CA CYS A 32 -3.21 5.37 0.45
C CYS A 32 -2.13 4.41 0.98
N PRO A 33 -2.41 3.10 1.09
CA PRO A 33 -1.51 2.14 1.72
C PRO A 33 -0.30 1.75 0.86
N LEU A 34 -0.22 2.21 -0.39
CA LEU A 34 0.79 1.82 -1.37
C LEU A 34 1.19 3.04 -2.22
N ALA A 35 2.49 3.24 -2.43
CA ALA A 35 3.00 4.27 -3.33
C ALA A 35 3.02 3.75 -4.78
N THR A 36 2.78 4.63 -5.75
CA THR A 36 2.81 4.24 -7.18
C THR A 36 4.19 3.74 -7.62
N GLU A 37 5.27 4.28 -7.06
CA GLU A 37 6.65 3.92 -7.40
C GLU A 37 6.98 2.48 -6.99
N ASP A 38 6.42 2.02 -5.87
CA ASP A 38 6.59 0.64 -5.41
C ASP A 38 5.87 -0.33 -6.34
N LEU A 39 4.67 0.04 -6.81
CA LEU A 39 3.92 -0.71 -7.82
C LEU A 39 4.68 -0.81 -9.14
N ASP A 40 5.22 0.32 -9.61
CA ASP A 40 6.01 0.39 -10.84
C ASP A 40 7.19 -0.56 -10.78
N LYS A 41 7.93 -0.51 -9.68
CA LYS A 41 9.10 -1.35 -9.46
C LYS A 41 8.76 -2.83 -9.42
N GLU A 42 7.73 -3.23 -8.68
CA GLU A 42 7.40 -4.65 -8.49
C GLU A 42 6.76 -5.30 -9.72
N THR A 43 6.07 -4.53 -10.54
CA THR A 43 5.35 -5.02 -11.73
C THR A 43 6.06 -4.74 -13.06
N SER A 44 7.01 -3.80 -13.07
CA SER A 44 7.61 -3.26 -14.31
C SER A 44 6.58 -2.65 -15.27
N LEU A 45 5.47 -2.13 -14.73
CA LEU A 45 4.45 -1.36 -15.44
C LEU A 45 4.47 0.09 -14.95
N ARG A 46 3.78 1.00 -15.64
CA ARG A 46 3.63 2.39 -15.16
C ARG A 46 2.27 2.61 -14.56
N TRP A 47 2.20 2.78 -13.26
CA TRP A 47 0.99 2.97 -12.48
C TRP A 47 0.74 4.44 -12.19
N GLN A 48 -0.53 4.78 -12.04
CA GLN A 48 -0.98 6.09 -11.59
C GLN A 48 -2.15 5.89 -10.64
N LEU A 49 -2.13 6.58 -9.49
CA LEU A 49 -3.31 6.74 -8.65
C LEU A 49 -4.34 7.58 -9.44
N ARG A 50 -5.47 6.97 -9.78
CA ARG A 50 -6.56 7.61 -10.53
C ARG A 50 -7.62 8.17 -9.63
N GLU A 51 -8.00 7.40 -8.62
CA GLU A 51 -9.07 7.76 -7.71
C GLU A 51 -8.68 7.47 -6.27
N LYS A 52 -9.21 8.31 -5.38
CA LYS A 52 -9.11 8.16 -3.93
C LYS A 52 -10.43 8.56 -3.31
N HIS A 53 -10.98 7.69 -2.45
CA HIS A 53 -12.21 7.94 -1.71
C HIS A 53 -11.95 7.72 -0.22
N ASP A 54 -12.06 8.77 0.58
CA ASP A 54 -11.63 8.73 1.99
C ASP A 54 -12.68 8.10 2.95
N SER A 55 -13.84 7.66 2.42
CA SER A 55 -14.85 6.93 3.19
C SER A 55 -15.91 6.29 2.27
N TYR A 56 -15.56 5.16 1.64
CA TYR A 56 -16.43 4.46 0.68
C TYR A 56 -16.99 3.15 1.28
N PRO A 57 -18.27 2.81 1.05
CA PRO A 57 -18.82 1.51 1.44
C PRO A 57 -18.12 0.36 0.70
N LEU A 58 -17.78 -0.73 1.39
CA LEU A 58 -17.36 -1.94 0.68
C LEU A 58 -18.57 -2.54 -0.06
N GLU A 59 -18.42 -2.86 -1.34
CA GLU A 59 -19.52 -3.34 -2.20
C GLU A 59 -20.22 -4.58 -1.62
N THR A 60 -19.48 -5.45 -0.95
CA THR A 60 -20.01 -6.66 -0.31
C THR A 60 -20.50 -6.43 1.12
N THR A 61 -20.20 -5.27 1.72
CA THR A 61 -20.55 -4.94 3.11
C THR A 61 -20.70 -3.42 3.27
N GLU A 62 -21.80 -2.88 2.76
CA GLU A 62 -22.02 -1.43 2.59
C GLU A 62 -21.96 -0.61 3.91
N SER A 63 -22.12 -1.27 5.06
CA SER A 63 -21.98 -0.65 6.39
C SER A 63 -20.53 -0.38 6.79
N ILE A 64 -19.56 -1.06 6.17
CA ILE A 64 -18.13 -0.87 6.44
C ILE A 64 -17.60 0.28 5.59
N LYS A 65 -16.91 1.23 6.22
CA LYS A 65 -16.23 2.33 5.53
C LYS A 65 -14.75 2.02 5.39
N ALA A 66 -14.22 2.29 4.19
CA ALA A 66 -12.81 2.16 3.88
C ALA A 66 -12.30 3.43 3.17
N MET A 67 -11.00 3.71 3.29
CA MET A 67 -10.32 4.52 2.29
C MET A 67 -10.02 3.63 1.08
N VAL A 68 -10.50 4.02 -0.09
CA VAL A 68 -10.32 3.26 -1.34
C VAL A 68 -9.37 4.01 -2.25
N CYS A 69 -8.33 3.32 -2.74
CA CYS A 69 -7.39 3.85 -3.72
C CYS A 69 -7.40 2.97 -4.97
N LEU A 70 -7.56 3.60 -6.14
CA LEU A 70 -7.57 2.94 -7.45
C LEU A 70 -6.35 3.34 -8.26
N TYR A 71 -5.48 2.38 -8.53
CA TYR A 71 -4.30 2.54 -9.35
C TYR A 71 -4.54 1.91 -10.71
N THR A 72 -4.21 2.59 -11.80
CA THR A 72 -4.30 2.01 -13.16
C THR A 72 -2.94 1.93 -13.81
N ALA A 73 -2.64 0.83 -14.47
CA ALA A 73 -1.46 0.69 -15.31
C ALA A 73 -1.70 1.37 -16.66
N ALA A 74 -0.93 2.43 -16.95
CA ALA A 74 -1.08 3.27 -18.14
C ALA A 74 -0.73 2.54 -19.45
N ASP A 75 0.00 1.43 -19.39
CA ASP A 75 0.52 0.68 -20.52
C ASP A 75 0.13 -0.81 -20.53
N ALA A 76 -0.92 -1.20 -19.80
CA ALA A 76 -1.42 -2.57 -19.75
C ALA A 76 -2.95 -2.67 -19.96
N PRO A 77 -3.47 -2.38 -21.17
CA PRO A 77 -4.88 -2.62 -21.48
C PRO A 77 -5.22 -4.11 -21.39
N GLN A 78 -6.46 -4.41 -20.97
CA GLN A 78 -7.02 -5.75 -20.82
C GLN A 78 -8.12 -5.99 -21.87
N GLN A 79 -8.83 -7.11 -21.74
CA GLN A 79 -9.95 -7.43 -22.63
C GLN A 79 -11.00 -6.31 -22.60
N GLY A 80 -11.43 -5.87 -23.78
CA GLY A 80 -12.37 -4.74 -23.90
C GLY A 80 -11.72 -3.36 -23.75
N ASP A 81 -10.39 -3.27 -23.83
CA ASP A 81 -9.60 -2.05 -23.70
C ASP A 81 -9.63 -1.39 -22.31
N ASP A 82 -10.22 -2.07 -21.32
CA ASP A 82 -10.20 -1.62 -19.93
C ASP A 82 -8.77 -1.69 -19.36
N PRO A 83 -8.30 -0.69 -18.61
CA PRO A 83 -6.96 -0.72 -18.04
C PRO A 83 -6.88 -1.76 -16.92
N LEU A 84 -5.73 -2.43 -16.82
CA LEU A 84 -5.39 -3.18 -15.62
C LEU A 84 -5.37 -2.24 -14.42
N THR A 85 -6.10 -2.61 -13.38
CA THR A 85 -6.28 -1.78 -12.19
C THR A 85 -5.90 -2.57 -10.94
N MET A 86 -5.27 -1.92 -9.97
CA MET A 86 -5.16 -2.41 -8.59
C MET A 86 -6.02 -1.55 -7.70
N ARG A 87 -6.85 -2.20 -6.89
CA ARG A 87 -7.62 -1.55 -5.85
C ARG A 87 -7.04 -1.91 -4.50
N THR A 88 -6.92 -0.91 -3.62
CA THR A 88 -6.60 -1.13 -2.21
C THR A 88 -7.68 -0.50 -1.33
N ASP A 89 -8.24 -1.28 -0.43
CA ASP A 89 -9.25 -0.84 0.53
C ASP A 89 -8.62 -0.87 1.94
N LEU A 90 -8.48 0.29 2.57
CA LEU A 90 -7.99 0.45 3.93
C LEU A 90 -9.15 0.62 4.91
N VAL A 91 -9.31 -0.33 5.83
CA VAL A 91 -10.29 -0.30 6.92
C VAL A 91 -9.56 -0.18 8.25
N GLU A 92 -10.09 0.67 9.13
CA GLU A 92 -9.59 0.87 10.49
C GLU A 92 -10.73 0.72 11.49
N GLY A 93 -10.42 0.27 12.71
CA GLY A 93 -11.38 0.13 13.80
C GLY A 93 -12.06 -1.24 13.88
N PRO A 94 -13.26 -1.30 14.52
CA PRO A 94 -13.90 -2.56 14.89
C PRO A 94 -14.37 -3.42 13.70
N GLU A 95 -14.46 -2.86 12.50
CA GLU A 95 -14.88 -3.55 11.28
C GLU A 95 -13.81 -4.50 10.71
N VAL A 96 -12.56 -4.42 11.20
CA VAL A 96 -11.42 -5.20 10.69
C VAL A 96 -11.63 -6.71 10.76
N ASP A 97 -12.19 -7.23 11.85
CA ASP A 97 -12.46 -8.68 11.97
C ASP A 97 -13.56 -9.13 10.99
N THR A 98 -14.48 -8.23 10.62
CA THR A 98 -15.49 -8.51 9.60
C THR A 98 -14.83 -8.60 8.22
N VAL A 99 -13.93 -7.68 7.88
CA VAL A 99 -13.17 -7.73 6.63
C VAL A 99 -12.36 -9.02 6.52
N ARG A 100 -11.67 -9.42 7.61
CA ARG A 100 -10.88 -10.68 7.63
C ARG A 100 -11.75 -11.89 7.33
N LYS A 101 -12.88 -12.01 8.02
CA LYS A 101 -13.81 -13.12 7.82
C LYS A 101 -14.39 -13.13 6.39
N SER A 102 -14.75 -11.96 5.85
CA SER A 102 -15.28 -11.83 4.49
C SER A 102 -14.26 -12.25 3.43
N PHE A 103 -12.97 -11.92 3.62
CA PHE A 103 -11.90 -12.36 2.72
C PHE A 103 -11.79 -13.89 2.67
N GLU A 104 -11.71 -14.55 3.83
CA GLU A 104 -11.62 -16.01 3.90
C GLU A 104 -12.85 -16.69 3.26
N GLN A 105 -14.04 -16.18 3.54
CA GLN A 105 -15.30 -16.69 2.98
C GLN A 105 -15.37 -16.49 1.46
N THR A 106 -14.97 -15.31 0.96
CA THR A 106 -14.97 -15.00 -0.47
C THR A 106 -13.95 -15.86 -1.21
N CYS A 107 -12.77 -16.05 -0.63
CA CYS A 107 -11.74 -16.91 -1.22
C CYS A 107 -12.26 -18.36 -1.35
N ALA A 108 -12.80 -18.93 -0.26
CA ALA A 108 -13.36 -20.27 -0.25
C ALA A 108 -14.57 -20.41 -1.21
N GLY A 109 -15.47 -19.43 -1.22
CA GLY A 109 -16.64 -19.41 -2.10
C GLY A 109 -16.29 -19.40 -3.59
N ASN A 110 -15.12 -18.85 -3.94
CA ASN A 110 -14.60 -18.82 -5.30
C ASN A 110 -13.69 -20.00 -5.65
N ALA A 111 -13.74 -21.08 -4.85
CA ALA A 111 -12.88 -22.26 -4.95
C ALA A 111 -11.37 -21.96 -4.83
N GLY A 112 -11.02 -20.83 -4.20
CA GLY A 112 -9.65 -20.49 -3.83
C GLY A 112 -9.26 -21.10 -2.48
N ARG A 113 -7.98 -20.96 -2.14
CA ARG A 113 -7.40 -21.34 -0.85
C ARG A 113 -6.61 -20.16 -0.29
N VAL A 114 -6.87 -19.83 0.97
CA VAL A 114 -6.08 -18.84 1.69
C VAL A 114 -4.70 -19.42 2.00
N ARG A 115 -3.65 -18.65 1.73
CA ARG A 115 -2.26 -18.96 2.08
C ARG A 115 -1.61 -17.75 2.74
N GLU A 116 -0.73 -18.02 3.69
CA GLU A 116 0.10 -17.00 4.33
C GLU A 116 1.28 -16.59 3.44
N VAL A 117 1.51 -15.28 3.34
CA VAL A 117 2.66 -14.64 2.69
C VAL A 117 3.13 -13.50 3.59
N SER A 118 4.25 -13.69 4.29
CA SER A 118 4.93 -12.64 5.08
C SER A 118 4.00 -11.80 5.98
N ARG A 119 3.32 -12.43 6.94
CA ARG A 119 2.35 -11.79 7.88
C ARG A 119 1.07 -11.24 7.22
N ALA A 120 0.86 -11.56 5.96
CA ALA A 120 -0.38 -11.30 5.23
C ALA A 120 -0.95 -12.60 4.68
N GLN A 121 -2.17 -12.52 4.20
CA GLN A 121 -2.89 -13.61 3.59
C GLN A 121 -3.14 -13.30 2.12
N VAL A 122 -3.10 -14.33 1.27
CA VAL A 122 -3.45 -14.22 -0.14
C VAL A 122 -4.44 -15.32 -0.53
N CYS A 123 -5.31 -15.03 -1.49
CA CYS A 123 -6.22 -16.02 -2.05
C CYS A 123 -5.61 -16.62 -3.32
N ASP A 124 -5.18 -17.88 -3.23
CA ASP A 124 -4.70 -18.66 -4.36
C ASP A 124 -5.87 -19.39 -5.03
N LYS A 125 -6.11 -19.06 -6.31
CA LYS A 125 -7.08 -19.74 -7.16
C LYS A 125 -6.36 -20.41 -8.32
N ASN A 126 -6.06 -21.70 -8.16
CA ASN A 126 -5.41 -22.53 -9.17
C ASN A 126 -4.06 -21.97 -9.66
N GLY A 127 -3.24 -21.45 -8.76
CA GLY A 127 -1.92 -20.89 -9.06
C GLY A 127 -1.96 -19.42 -9.48
N SER A 128 -3.14 -18.79 -9.45
CA SER A 128 -3.31 -17.35 -9.65
C SER A 128 -3.66 -16.69 -8.32
N VAL A 129 -2.85 -15.72 -7.91
CA VAL A 129 -3.09 -14.90 -6.72
C VAL A 129 -3.48 -13.49 -7.15
N VAL A 130 -4.72 -13.11 -6.85
CA VAL A 130 -5.31 -11.84 -7.29
C VAL A 130 -5.88 -10.99 -6.17
N ASP A 131 -5.93 -11.54 -4.96
CA ASP A 131 -6.53 -10.89 -3.79
C ASP A 131 -5.66 -11.21 -2.57
N GLY A 132 -5.51 -10.23 -1.69
CA GLY A 132 -4.63 -10.28 -0.54
C GLY A 132 -5.13 -9.39 0.59
N LEU A 133 -4.93 -9.88 1.81
CA LEU A 133 -5.34 -9.21 3.03
C LEU A 133 -4.15 -9.05 3.97
N ILE A 134 -3.89 -7.81 4.39
CA ILE A 134 -2.98 -7.48 5.47
C ILE A 134 -3.82 -7.00 6.66
N ALA A 135 -3.94 -7.79 7.72
CA ALA A 135 -4.71 -7.42 8.91
C ALA A 135 -3.81 -7.39 10.15
N MET A 136 -3.69 -6.24 10.79
CA MET A 136 -2.83 -6.01 11.96
C MET A 136 -3.55 -5.15 12.99
N GLY A 137 -3.81 -5.71 14.17
CA GLY A 137 -4.53 -4.98 15.23
C GLY A 137 -5.90 -4.50 14.76
N ASP A 138 -6.10 -3.19 14.83
CA ASP A 138 -7.31 -2.47 14.43
C ASP A 138 -7.25 -1.96 12.98
N ARG A 139 -6.38 -2.50 12.13
CA ARG A 139 -6.26 -2.11 10.73
C ARG A 139 -6.27 -3.31 9.78
N ALA A 140 -6.97 -3.18 8.66
CA ALA A 140 -6.93 -4.11 7.53
C ALA A 140 -6.72 -3.39 6.20
N VAL A 141 -5.91 -3.97 5.32
CA VAL A 141 -5.78 -3.57 3.92
C VAL A 141 -6.15 -4.75 3.06
N ASN A 142 -7.24 -4.62 2.30
CA ASN A 142 -7.57 -5.53 1.23
C ASN A 142 -6.97 -5.01 -0.08
N VAL A 143 -6.36 -5.87 -0.88
CA VAL A 143 -5.72 -5.49 -2.14
C VAL A 143 -6.04 -6.52 -3.20
N TYR A 144 -6.45 -6.08 -4.39
CA TYR A 144 -6.77 -7.00 -5.48
C TYR A 144 -6.63 -6.39 -6.86
N TRP A 145 -6.39 -7.25 -7.85
CA TRP A 145 -6.43 -6.87 -9.26
C TRP A 145 -7.87 -6.76 -9.76
N VAL A 146 -8.13 -5.69 -10.50
CA VAL A 146 -9.38 -5.43 -11.22
C VAL A 146 -9.08 -5.49 -12.72
N ASN A 147 -9.98 -6.12 -13.48
CA ASN A 147 -9.89 -6.37 -14.92
C ASN A 147 -8.73 -7.29 -15.37
N ALA A 148 -7.95 -7.85 -14.45
CA ALA A 148 -6.91 -8.82 -14.80
C ALA A 148 -7.55 -10.11 -15.34
N ASP A 149 -7.25 -10.45 -16.58
CA ASP A 149 -7.56 -11.78 -17.07
C ASP A 149 -6.68 -12.85 -16.40
N MET A 150 -7.05 -14.13 -16.56
CA MET A 150 -6.33 -15.23 -15.92
C MET A 150 -4.85 -15.30 -16.33
N ALA A 151 -4.50 -14.96 -17.57
CA ALA A 151 -3.13 -15.03 -18.03
C ALA A 151 -2.26 -13.94 -17.39
N ILE A 152 -2.79 -12.71 -17.30
CA ILE A 152 -2.15 -11.59 -16.62
C ILE A 152 -2.06 -11.84 -15.11
N ALA A 153 -3.12 -12.37 -14.50
CA ALA A 153 -3.15 -12.70 -13.08
C ALA A 153 -2.09 -13.74 -12.69
N VAL A 154 -1.95 -14.82 -13.47
CA VAL A 154 -0.88 -15.81 -13.28
C VAL A 154 0.49 -15.18 -13.49
N LYS A 155 0.68 -14.36 -14.53
CA LYS A 155 1.95 -13.66 -14.80
C LYS A 155 2.35 -12.73 -13.64
N LEU A 156 1.39 -12.02 -13.05
CA LEU A 156 1.63 -11.03 -11.99
C LEU A 156 1.62 -11.63 -10.58
N THR A 157 1.25 -12.89 -10.41
CA THR A 157 1.19 -13.56 -9.09
C THR A 157 2.48 -13.37 -8.26
N PRO A 158 3.69 -13.59 -8.80
CA PRO A 158 4.92 -13.37 -8.02
C PRO A 158 5.11 -11.91 -7.58
N SER A 159 4.73 -10.95 -8.43
CA SER A 159 4.80 -9.52 -8.10
C SER A 159 3.75 -9.14 -7.07
N PHE A 160 2.54 -9.67 -7.19
CA PHE A 160 1.46 -9.45 -6.23
C PHE A 160 1.86 -9.91 -4.83
N GLU A 161 2.43 -11.11 -4.69
CA GLU A 161 2.90 -11.61 -3.40
C GLU A 161 3.99 -10.73 -2.77
N ARG A 162 4.91 -10.19 -3.58
CA ARG A 162 5.93 -9.25 -3.10
C ARG A 162 5.33 -7.92 -2.68
N ILE A 163 4.36 -7.39 -3.43
CA ILE A 163 3.63 -6.16 -3.09
C ILE A 163 2.91 -6.33 -1.75
N VAL A 164 2.17 -7.43 -1.57
CA VAL A 164 1.47 -7.75 -0.31
C VAL A 164 2.47 -7.89 0.85
N ALA A 165 3.57 -8.64 0.65
CA ALA A 165 4.61 -8.81 1.66
C ALA A 165 5.29 -7.49 2.04
N MET A 166 5.54 -6.62 1.07
CA MET A 166 6.11 -5.29 1.29
C MET A 166 5.15 -4.41 2.09
N MET A 167 3.85 -4.39 1.76
CA MET A 167 2.85 -3.66 2.54
C MET A 167 2.72 -4.18 3.97
N ALA A 168 2.90 -5.49 4.17
CA ALA A 168 2.96 -6.08 5.50
C ALA A 168 4.26 -5.74 6.27
N GLY A 169 5.36 -5.47 5.55
CA GLY A 169 6.68 -5.17 6.12
C GLY A 169 6.99 -3.68 6.34
N ASN A 170 6.41 -2.77 5.55
CA ASN A 170 6.73 -1.34 5.50
C ASN A 170 6.20 -0.50 6.68
N ARG A 171 5.93 -1.10 7.85
CA ARG A 171 5.40 -0.37 9.03
C ARG A 171 6.06 -0.76 10.35
N GLY A 172 7.37 -0.47 10.41
CA GLY A 172 8.08 -0.23 11.67
C GLY A 172 8.02 1.25 12.06
#